data_AF-A0AAJ2H2N9-F1
#
_entry.id   AF-A0AAJ2H2N9-F1
#
_cell.length_a   1.000
_cell.length_b   1.000
_cell.length_c   1.000
_cell.angle_alpha   90.00
_cell.angle_beta   90.00
_cell.angle_gamma   90.00
#
_symmetry.space_group_name_H-M   'P 1'
#
loop_
_entity.id
_entity.type
_entity.pdbx_description
1 polymer ?
#
loop_
_entity_poly.entity_id
_entity_poly.type
_entity_poly.pdbx_seq_one_letter_code
_entity_poly.pdbx_strand_id
1 'polypeptide(L)'
;HEPSDLLGYVSRLNGLAHYVTTDVLQFIAKAWRAIANNKDLKIENSEGSVVKGDSDSLKPVLPYWLCLDEMNLAPVEQYFADYLSVLETREWQWTNNEFKYTCDPLLKASVINQLAETEQLQLRTALGFADAQYKDIWGLFCQHGIGIPPNLIVAGTVNMDETTHGFSRKVIDRALTFDFGDFFPNEFDQFFVPQIQNKILSYPIYSQARVADLTTSVDKNGE
;
A
#
# COMPACT_ATOMS: atom_id res chain seq x y z
N HIS A 1 24.15 3.05 4.18
CA HIS A 1 22.74 3.17 3.79
C HIS A 1 22.07 4.04 4.82
N GLU A 2 21.69 5.27 4.47
CA GLU A 2 20.82 6.04 5.35
C GLU A 2 19.43 5.36 5.34
N PRO A 3 18.85 5.05 6.51
CA PRO A 3 17.55 4.42 6.62
C PRO A 3 16.40 5.27 6.04
N SER A 4 16.64 6.53 5.69
CA SER A 4 15.64 7.49 5.20
C SER A 4 15.14 7.24 3.78
N ASP A 5 15.80 6.39 2.98
CA ASP A 5 15.59 6.41 1.53
C ASP A 5 14.82 5.21 0.99
N LEU A 6 13.96 4.57 1.80
CA LEU A 6 13.13 3.45 1.37
C LEU A 6 12.37 3.75 0.07
N LEU A 7 11.86 4.98 -0.06
CA LEU A 7 11.09 5.43 -1.23
C LEU A 7 11.95 6.07 -2.31
N GLY A 8 13.23 6.37 -2.02
CA GLY A 8 14.12 7.13 -2.88
C GLY A 8 14.42 8.53 -2.33
N TYR A 9 15.36 9.21 -2.98
CA TYR A 9 15.91 10.48 -2.51
C TYR A 9 16.24 11.43 -3.65
N VAL A 10 16.28 12.72 -3.34
CA VAL A 10 16.73 13.76 -4.28
C VAL A 10 18.25 13.93 -4.15
N SER A 11 18.98 13.53 -5.19
CA SER A 11 20.41 13.79 -5.32
C SER A 11 20.66 15.11 -6.06
N ARG A 12 21.68 15.85 -5.64
CA ARG A 12 22.13 17.10 -6.31
C ARG A 12 23.58 17.07 -6.78
N LEU A 13 24.16 15.87 -6.92
CA LEU A 13 25.60 15.67 -7.18
C LEU A 13 26.11 16.40 -8.44
N ASN A 14 25.26 16.59 -9.46
CA ASN A 14 25.62 17.23 -10.72
C ASN A 14 25.05 18.66 -10.87
N GLY A 15 24.62 19.30 -9.77
CA GLY A 15 24.01 20.64 -9.75
C GLY A 15 22.54 20.69 -10.16
N LEU A 16 22.02 19.65 -10.83
CA LEU A 16 20.59 19.42 -11.05
C LEU A 16 20.02 18.48 -9.99
N ALA A 17 18.79 18.76 -9.54
CA ALA A 17 18.06 17.86 -8.65
C ALA A 17 17.55 16.66 -9.46
N HIS A 18 18.05 15.46 -9.14
CA HIS A 18 17.67 14.19 -9.73
C HIS A 18 17.04 13.30 -8.66
N TYR A 19 15.92 12.66 -8.96
CA TYR A 19 15.28 11.74 -8.02
C TYR A 19 15.74 10.30 -8.29
N VAL A 20 16.43 9.71 -7.32
CA VAL A 20 16.86 8.32 -7.36
C VAL A 20 15.75 7.45 -6.79
N THR A 21 15.08 6.68 -7.65
CA THR A 21 14.01 5.74 -7.24
C THR A 21 14.58 4.46 -6.65
N THR A 22 13.90 3.88 -5.67
CA THR A 22 14.17 2.53 -5.17
C THR A 22 13.25 1.49 -5.81
N ASP A 23 13.61 0.21 -5.63
CA ASP A 23 12.77 -0.94 -6.02
C ASP A 23 11.40 -0.91 -5.34
N VAL A 24 11.32 -0.42 -4.09
CA VAL A 24 10.07 -0.26 -3.35
C VAL A 24 9.15 0.73 -4.06
N LEU A 25 9.64 1.92 -4.43
CA LEU A 25 8.82 2.90 -5.14
C LEU A 25 8.43 2.41 -6.54
N GLN A 26 9.34 1.73 -7.25
CA GLN A 26 9.04 1.12 -8.55
C GLN A 26 7.97 0.02 -8.44
N PHE A 27 7.98 -0.77 -7.36
CA PHE A 27 6.98 -1.78 -7.08
C PHE A 27 5.62 -1.15 -6.75
N ILE A 28 5.60 -0.08 -5.95
CA ILE A 28 4.38 0.71 -5.67
C ILE A 28 3.81 1.29 -6.98
N ALA A 29 4.67 1.83 -7.85
CA ALA A 29 4.26 2.31 -9.16
C ALA A 29 3.67 1.19 -10.03
N LYS A 30 4.23 -0.03 -9.97
CA LYS A 30 3.68 -1.20 -10.66
C LYS A 30 2.28 -1.57 -10.16
N ALA A 31 2.03 -1.49 -8.85
CA ALA A 31 0.71 -1.70 -8.27
C ALA A 31 -0.30 -0.64 -8.76
N TRP A 32 0.10 0.63 -8.82
CA TRP A 32 -0.70 1.71 -9.42
C TRP A 32 -1.04 1.46 -10.89
N ARG A 33 -0.09 0.96 -11.70
CA ARG A 33 -0.36 0.61 -13.10
C ARG A 33 -1.42 -0.50 -13.22
N ALA A 34 -1.44 -1.47 -12.31
CA ALA A 34 -2.48 -2.51 -12.30
C ALA A 34 -3.88 -1.93 -12.09
N ILE A 35 -4.00 -0.90 -11.25
CA ILE A 35 -5.25 -0.16 -11.06
C ILE A 35 -5.59 0.68 -12.30
N ALA A 36 -4.61 1.44 -12.82
CA ALA A 36 -4.80 2.30 -13.98
C ALA A 36 -5.19 1.53 -15.26
N ASN A 37 -4.75 0.28 -15.38
CA ASN A 37 -5.09 -0.59 -16.50
C ASN A 37 -6.51 -1.18 -16.39
N ASN A 38 -7.14 -1.11 -15.22
CA ASN A 38 -8.52 -1.55 -15.03
C ASN A 38 -9.48 -0.44 -15.46
N LYS A 39 -10.23 -0.67 -16.54
CA LYS A 39 -11.14 0.32 -17.13
C LYS A 39 -12.39 0.60 -16.28
N ASP A 40 -12.73 -0.32 -15.39
CA ASP A 40 -13.89 -0.20 -14.51
C ASP A 40 -13.56 0.66 -13.27
N LEU A 41 -12.28 0.97 -13.07
CA LEU A 41 -11.81 1.88 -12.02
C LEU A 41 -11.54 3.27 -12.57
N LYS A 42 -11.99 4.27 -11.83
CA LYS A 42 -11.73 5.69 -12.13
C LYS A 42 -10.77 6.27 -11.11
N ILE A 43 -9.78 7.00 -11.60
CA ILE A 43 -8.85 7.75 -10.76
C ILE A 43 -9.15 9.24 -10.97
N GLU A 44 -9.61 9.93 -9.93
CA GLU A 44 -10.16 11.29 -9.99
C GLU A 44 -9.47 12.28 -9.04
N ASN A 45 -9.66 13.58 -9.35
CA ASN A 45 -8.97 14.74 -8.77
C ASN A 45 -9.80 15.53 -7.74
N SER A 46 -10.54 14.86 -6.86
CA SER A 46 -11.44 15.61 -5.96
C SER A 46 -10.80 16.10 -4.66
N GLU A 47 -9.65 15.58 -4.23
CA GLU A 47 -8.96 15.98 -2.97
C GLU A 47 -7.63 15.22 -2.77
N GLY A 48 -6.98 14.78 -3.85
CA GLY A 48 -5.89 13.82 -3.83
C GLY A 48 -6.03 12.78 -4.94
N SER A 49 -5.16 11.78 -4.96
CA SER A 49 -5.31 10.61 -5.85
C SER A 49 -6.44 9.72 -5.33
N VAL A 50 -7.67 9.96 -5.80
CA VAL A 50 -8.86 9.22 -5.38
C VAL A 50 -9.15 8.08 -6.35
N VAL A 51 -9.32 6.85 -5.85
CA VAL A 51 -9.76 5.71 -6.67
C VAL A 51 -11.24 5.44 -6.39
N LYS A 52 -12.05 5.37 -7.43
CA LYS A 52 -13.48 5.06 -7.36
C LYS A 52 -13.83 3.88 -8.25
N GLY A 53 -14.84 3.14 -7.85
CA GLY A 53 -15.39 2.02 -8.61
C GLY A 53 -16.49 1.34 -7.81
N ASP A 54 -16.83 0.13 -8.20
CA ASP A 54 -17.76 -0.73 -7.48
C ASP A 54 -17.08 -2.00 -6.93
N SER A 55 -17.78 -2.77 -6.09
CA SER A 55 -17.24 -4.00 -5.51
C SER A 55 -16.78 -5.02 -6.56
N ASP A 56 -17.47 -5.11 -7.70
CA ASP A 56 -17.16 -6.08 -8.76
C ASP A 56 -15.91 -5.68 -9.55
N SER A 57 -15.69 -4.38 -9.73
CA SER A 57 -14.51 -3.82 -10.40
C SER A 57 -13.19 -4.06 -9.63
N LEU A 58 -13.26 -4.34 -8.32
CA LEU A 58 -12.08 -4.68 -7.49
C LEU A 58 -11.66 -6.15 -7.62
N LYS A 59 -12.60 -7.07 -7.89
CA LYS A 59 -12.32 -8.51 -7.99
C LYS A 59 -11.21 -8.88 -9.00
N PRO A 60 -11.12 -8.28 -10.20
CA PRO A 60 -10.06 -8.59 -11.15
C PRO A 60 -8.72 -7.93 -10.80
N VAL A 61 -8.66 -7.02 -9.82
CA VAL A 61 -7.42 -6.35 -9.45
C VAL A 61 -6.57 -7.29 -8.61
N LEU A 62 -5.36 -7.56 -9.08
CA LEU A 62 -4.43 -8.42 -8.36
C LEU A 62 -3.83 -7.69 -7.14
N PRO A 63 -3.71 -8.38 -5.99
CA PRO A 63 -2.93 -7.86 -4.88
C PRO A 63 -1.44 -7.84 -5.20
N TYR A 64 -0.75 -6.80 -4.76
CA TYR A 64 0.69 -6.63 -4.86
C TYR A 64 1.32 -6.79 -3.49
N TRP A 65 2.06 -7.87 -3.28
CA TRP A 65 2.73 -8.17 -2.03
C TRP A 65 4.16 -7.64 -2.05
N LEU A 66 4.42 -6.62 -1.24
CA LEU A 66 5.77 -6.16 -0.91
C LEU A 66 6.24 -6.92 0.32
N CYS A 67 7.11 -7.91 0.09
CA CYS A 67 7.71 -8.70 1.16
C CYS A 67 9.02 -8.06 1.61
N LEU A 68 9.13 -7.74 2.90
CA LEU A 68 10.32 -7.20 3.54
C LEU A 68 10.87 -8.26 4.49
N ASP A 69 12.10 -8.69 4.24
CA ASP A 69 12.74 -9.71 5.06
C ASP A 69 13.50 -9.06 6.23
N GLU A 70 13.54 -9.74 7.38
CA GLU A 70 14.30 -9.38 8.57
C GLU A 70 14.12 -7.90 8.99
N MET A 71 12.87 -7.44 9.01
CA MET A 71 12.57 -6.02 9.20
C MET A 71 13.18 -5.45 10.49
N ASN A 72 13.31 -6.28 11.52
CA ASN A 72 13.72 -5.86 12.85
C ASN A 72 15.24 -5.85 13.10
N LEU A 73 16.07 -6.02 12.05
CA LEU A 73 17.51 -5.76 12.15
C LEU A 73 17.84 -4.31 12.46
N ALA A 74 16.98 -3.38 12.04
CA ALA A 74 17.06 -1.97 12.37
C ALA A 74 15.70 -1.50 12.94
N PRO A 75 15.66 -0.38 13.70
CA PRO A 75 14.39 0.15 14.19
C PRO A 75 13.42 0.47 13.05
N VAL A 76 12.40 -0.36 12.87
CA VAL A 76 11.45 -0.27 11.74
C VAL A 76 10.74 1.06 11.70
N GLU A 77 10.37 1.60 12.86
CA GLU A 77 9.74 2.90 12.94
C GLU A 77 10.59 4.06 12.41
N GLN A 78 11.90 3.89 12.24
CA GLN A 78 12.78 4.94 11.71
C GLN A 78 12.81 4.92 10.18
N TYR A 79 13.13 3.78 9.58
CA TYR A 79 13.26 3.69 8.12
C TYR A 79 11.90 3.56 7.40
N PHE A 80 10.88 3.07 8.11
CA PHE A 80 9.53 2.87 7.59
C PHE A 80 8.56 3.98 8.06
N ALA A 81 9.09 5.04 8.71
CA ALA A 81 8.31 6.10 9.33
C ALA A 81 7.31 6.76 8.36
N ASP A 82 7.79 7.16 7.17
CA ASP A 82 6.96 7.83 6.17
C ASP A 82 5.83 6.92 5.68
N TYR A 83 6.12 5.63 5.48
CA TYR A 83 5.10 4.67 5.10
C TYR A 83 4.07 4.46 6.21
N LEU A 84 4.50 4.28 7.45
CA LEU A 84 3.59 4.10 8.60
C LEU A 84 2.71 5.33 8.82
N SER A 85 3.27 6.53 8.62
CA SER A 85 2.52 7.78 8.71
C SER A 85 1.42 7.87 7.65
N VAL A 86 1.73 7.51 6.40
CA VAL A 86 0.76 7.57 5.29
C VAL A 86 -0.24 6.42 5.35
N LEU A 87 0.14 5.25 5.86
CA LEU A 87 -0.75 4.11 6.08
C LEU A 87 -1.98 4.50 6.90
N GLU A 88 -1.85 5.37 7.91
CA GLU A 88 -2.97 5.88 8.74
C GLU A 88 -3.99 6.73 7.97
N THR A 89 -3.58 7.32 6.86
CA THR A 89 -4.42 8.20 6.05
C THR A 89 -5.29 7.43 5.06
N ARG A 90 -5.09 6.10 4.97
CA ARG A 90 -5.87 5.23 4.08
C ARG A 90 -7.32 5.19 4.54
N GLU A 91 -8.21 5.60 3.65
CA GLU A 91 -9.64 5.59 3.90
C GLU A 91 -10.41 4.95 2.74
N TRP A 92 -11.27 4.00 3.08
CA TRP A 92 -12.29 3.43 2.22
C TRP A 92 -13.66 3.95 2.66
N GLN A 93 -14.35 4.64 1.76
CA GLN A 93 -15.73 5.09 1.96
C GLN A 93 -16.63 4.29 1.03
N TRP A 94 -17.54 3.50 1.61
CA TRP A 94 -18.52 2.71 0.88
C TRP A 94 -19.87 3.40 0.88
N THR A 95 -20.50 3.48 -0.30
CA THR A 95 -21.89 3.89 -0.46
C THR A 95 -22.61 2.84 -1.30
N ASN A 96 -23.40 1.99 -0.64
CA ASN A 96 -24.00 0.82 -1.26
C ASN A 96 -22.94 -0.11 -1.88
N ASN A 97 -22.90 -0.22 -3.22
CA ASN A 97 -21.95 -1.04 -3.96
C ASN A 97 -20.75 -0.24 -4.51
N GLU A 98 -20.77 1.08 -4.38
CA GLU A 98 -19.70 1.97 -4.86
C GLU A 98 -18.74 2.29 -3.73
N PHE A 99 -17.46 2.44 -4.08
CA PHE A 99 -16.42 2.83 -3.14
C PHE A 99 -15.66 4.07 -3.60
N LYS A 100 -15.11 4.78 -2.62
CA LYS A 100 -14.11 5.82 -2.79
C LYS A 100 -12.93 5.48 -1.88
N TYR A 101 -11.75 5.34 -2.45
CA TYR A 101 -10.49 5.15 -1.74
C TYR A 101 -9.63 6.41 -1.82
N THR A 102 -9.10 6.83 -0.69
CA THR A 102 -8.19 7.98 -0.56
C THR A 102 -6.99 7.64 0.31
N CYS A 103 -5.85 8.25 0.01
CA CYS A 103 -4.61 8.10 0.77
C CYS A 103 -3.70 9.29 0.49
N ASP A 104 -3.02 9.78 1.53
CA ASP A 104 -2.02 10.85 1.38
C ASP A 104 -0.82 10.38 0.54
N PRO A 105 -0.08 11.32 -0.09
CA PRO A 105 1.04 10.96 -0.93
C PRO A 105 2.26 10.52 -0.10
N LEU A 106 2.80 9.34 -0.43
CA LEU A 106 4.15 8.92 -0.05
C LEU A 106 5.20 9.81 -0.72
N LEU A 107 5.10 10.00 -2.04
CA LEU A 107 5.93 10.95 -2.78
C LEU A 107 5.12 12.21 -3.07
N LYS A 108 5.40 13.29 -2.34
CA LYS A 108 4.68 14.56 -2.47
C LYS A 108 4.85 15.17 -3.87
N ALA A 109 3.79 15.78 -4.38
CA ALA A 109 3.80 16.53 -5.64
C ALA A 109 4.91 17.60 -5.69
N SER A 110 5.20 18.24 -4.55
CA SER A 110 6.27 19.25 -4.45
C SER A 110 7.65 18.69 -4.81
N VAL A 111 7.94 17.43 -4.49
CA VAL A 111 9.21 16.79 -4.83
C VAL A 111 9.29 16.57 -6.34
N ILE A 112 8.20 16.11 -6.95
CA ILE A 112 8.12 15.90 -8.41
C ILE A 112 8.28 17.23 -9.15
N ASN A 113 7.57 18.26 -8.71
CA ASN A 113 7.55 19.57 -9.35
C ASN A 113 8.82 20.41 -9.15
N GLN A 114 9.69 20.03 -8.19
CA GLN A 114 11.01 20.64 -8.03
C GLN A 114 12.04 20.14 -9.03
N LEU A 115 11.80 18.99 -9.66
CA LEU A 115 12.69 18.42 -10.67
C LEU A 115 12.55 19.19 -11.98
N ALA A 116 13.65 19.33 -12.73
CA ALA A 116 13.60 19.87 -14.08
C ALA A 116 12.77 18.95 -15.01
N GLU A 117 12.24 19.48 -16.12
CA GLU A 117 11.38 18.70 -17.04
C GLU A 117 12.05 17.41 -17.54
N THR A 118 13.36 17.45 -17.80
CA THR A 118 14.16 16.27 -18.20
C THR A 118 14.20 15.20 -17.10
N GLU A 119 14.35 15.63 -15.86
CA GLU A 119 14.43 14.76 -14.68
C GLU A 119 13.05 14.19 -14.32
N GLN A 120 11.99 14.97 -14.48
CA GLN A 120 10.62 14.48 -14.35
C GLN A 120 10.31 13.40 -15.39
N LEU A 121 10.79 13.57 -16.63
CA LEU A 121 10.61 12.55 -17.67
C LEU A 121 11.40 11.27 -17.36
N GLN A 122 12.60 11.38 -16.81
CA GLN A 122 13.37 10.23 -16.34
C GLN A 122 12.65 9.51 -15.20
N LEU A 123 12.17 10.23 -14.20
CA LEU A 123 11.39 9.66 -13.10
C LEU A 123 10.12 8.95 -13.61
N ARG A 124 9.37 9.60 -14.50
CA ARG A 124 8.19 9.02 -15.15
C ARG A 124 8.52 7.71 -15.85
N THR A 125 9.66 7.66 -16.53
CA THR A 125 10.13 6.48 -17.27
C THR A 125 10.57 5.37 -16.30
N ALA A 126 11.34 5.71 -15.26
CA ALA A 126 11.78 4.77 -14.22
C ALA A 126 10.60 4.12 -13.47
N LEU A 127 9.55 4.90 -13.21
CA LEU A 127 8.32 4.41 -12.60
C LEU A 127 7.36 3.73 -13.61
N GLY A 128 7.77 3.53 -14.86
CA GLY A 128 7.02 2.78 -15.86
C GLY A 128 5.77 3.49 -16.39
N PHE A 129 5.68 4.82 -16.27
CA PHE A 129 4.54 5.62 -16.75
C PHE A 129 4.84 6.35 -18.08
N ALA A 130 5.87 5.92 -18.83
CA ALA A 130 6.27 6.56 -20.09
C ALA A 130 5.18 6.49 -21.18
N ASP A 131 4.39 5.42 -21.20
CA ASP A 131 3.37 5.21 -22.22
C ASP A 131 2.27 6.28 -22.20
N ALA A 132 1.69 6.54 -23.37
CA ALA A 132 0.64 7.56 -23.54
C ALA A 132 -0.62 7.27 -22.70
N GLN A 133 -0.95 5.99 -22.48
CA GLN A 133 -2.08 5.58 -21.64
C GLN A 133 -1.95 6.03 -20.18
N TYR A 134 -0.73 6.28 -19.71
CA TYR A 134 -0.46 6.72 -18.34
C TYR A 134 -0.33 8.24 -18.20
N LYS A 135 -0.58 9.00 -19.27
CA LYS A 135 -0.45 10.46 -19.25
C LYS A 135 -1.36 11.10 -18.21
N ASP A 136 -2.60 10.62 -18.11
CA ASP A 136 -3.60 11.20 -17.21
C ASP A 136 -3.23 10.94 -15.75
N ILE A 137 -2.98 9.68 -15.36
CA ILE A 137 -2.54 9.33 -14.00
C ILE A 137 -1.23 10.03 -13.60
N TRP A 138 -0.28 10.15 -14.52
CA TRP A 138 0.96 10.90 -14.26
C TRP A 138 0.68 12.37 -13.97
N GLY A 139 -0.25 12.99 -14.69
CA GLY A 139 -0.73 14.34 -14.39
C GLY A 139 -1.30 14.47 -12.98
N LEU A 140 -2.05 13.45 -12.51
CA LEU A 140 -2.56 13.41 -11.13
C LEU A 140 -1.41 13.33 -10.12
N PHE A 141 -0.39 12.51 -10.39
CA PHE A 141 0.79 12.41 -9.52
C PHE A 141 1.58 13.72 -9.45
N CYS A 142 1.70 14.46 -10.55
CA CYS A 142 2.31 15.80 -10.52
C CYS A 142 1.50 16.82 -9.70
N GLN A 143 0.17 16.64 -9.59
CA GLN A 143 -0.71 17.55 -8.84
C GLN A 143 -0.81 17.19 -7.35
N HIS A 144 -0.99 15.91 -7.04
CA HIS A 144 -1.32 15.43 -5.70
C HIS A 144 -0.25 14.52 -5.07
N GLY A 145 0.69 14.03 -5.87
CA GLY A 145 1.71 13.08 -5.43
C GLY A 145 1.26 11.63 -5.57
N ILE A 146 2.17 10.71 -5.25
CA ILE A 146 1.97 9.27 -5.36
C ILE A 146 1.65 8.73 -3.97
N GLY A 147 0.41 8.28 -3.74
CA GLY A 147 -0.03 7.64 -2.49
C GLY A 147 0.16 6.13 -2.49
N ILE A 148 -0.30 5.47 -1.42
CA ILE A 148 -0.34 4.00 -1.36
C ILE A 148 -1.52 3.52 -2.22
N PRO A 149 -1.31 2.63 -3.20
CA PRO A 149 -2.42 2.07 -3.97
C PRO A 149 -3.23 1.07 -3.12
N PRO A 150 -4.56 0.96 -3.33
CA PRO A 150 -5.44 0.09 -2.55
C PRO A 150 -5.09 -1.39 -2.61
N ASN A 151 -4.45 -1.84 -3.69
CA ASN A 151 -4.06 -3.24 -3.88
C ASN A 151 -2.66 -3.59 -3.35
N LEU A 152 -1.98 -2.69 -2.64
CA LEU A 152 -0.68 -2.96 -2.04
C LEU A 152 -0.83 -3.57 -0.64
N ILE A 153 -0.22 -4.74 -0.45
CA ILE A 153 -0.06 -5.41 0.84
C ILE A 153 1.44 -5.42 1.17
N VAL A 154 1.78 -5.08 2.41
CA VAL A 154 3.15 -5.20 2.91
C VAL A 154 3.18 -6.33 3.91
N ALA A 155 4.10 -7.27 3.73
CA ALA A 155 4.36 -8.36 4.65
C ALA A 155 5.81 -8.29 5.10
N GLY A 156 6.01 -8.41 6.41
CA GLY A 156 7.33 -8.39 7.03
C GLY A 156 7.64 -9.70 7.71
N THR A 157 8.88 -10.16 7.63
CA THR A 157 9.39 -11.20 8.54
C THR A 157 10.19 -10.56 9.67
N VAL A 158 10.27 -11.29 10.77
CA VAL A 158 10.80 -10.81 12.04
C VAL A 158 11.58 -11.95 12.65
N ASN A 159 12.83 -11.70 13.01
CA ASN A 159 13.62 -12.65 13.77
C ASN A 159 13.40 -12.41 15.26
N MET A 160 13.00 -13.43 16.03
CA MET A 160 12.71 -13.27 17.47
C MET A 160 13.95 -13.40 18.38
N ASP A 161 15.15 -13.40 17.81
CA ASP A 161 16.41 -13.61 18.55
C ASP A 161 16.86 -12.35 19.32
N GLU A 162 17.65 -12.53 20.39
CA GLU A 162 18.13 -11.48 21.31
C GLU A 162 18.93 -10.34 20.64
N THR A 163 19.37 -10.52 19.40
CA THR A 163 20.19 -9.55 18.65
C THR A 163 19.36 -8.56 17.84
N THR A 164 18.03 -8.58 17.95
CA THR A 164 17.13 -7.80 17.11
C THR A 164 16.37 -6.72 17.89
N HIS A 165 15.90 -5.70 17.18
CA HIS A 165 15.10 -4.65 17.80
C HIS A 165 13.64 -5.12 17.95
N GLY A 166 13.12 -5.16 19.18
CA GLY A 166 11.69 -5.39 19.37
C GLY A 166 10.87 -4.32 18.66
N PHE A 167 9.73 -4.69 18.07
CA PHE A 167 8.84 -3.71 17.47
C PHE A 167 8.25 -2.78 18.52
N SER A 168 8.26 -1.49 18.21
CA SER A 168 7.50 -0.53 18.99
C SER A 168 5.99 -0.77 18.82
N ARG A 169 5.18 -0.40 19.83
CA ARG A 169 3.71 -0.40 19.72
C ARG A 169 3.21 0.33 18.49
N LYS A 170 3.92 1.37 18.04
CA LYS A 170 3.57 2.11 16.82
C LYS A 170 3.53 1.21 15.58
N VAL A 171 4.37 0.19 15.50
CA VAL A 171 4.37 -0.75 14.37
C VAL A 171 3.33 -1.86 14.61
N ILE A 172 3.30 -2.42 15.82
CA ILE A 172 2.40 -3.53 16.17
C ILE A 172 0.93 -3.12 16.05
N ASP A 173 0.55 -1.92 16.47
CA ASP A 173 -0.83 -1.42 16.40
C ASP A 173 -1.34 -1.28 14.95
N ARG A 174 -0.43 -1.30 13.95
CA ARG A 174 -0.70 -1.10 12.52
C ARG A 174 -0.49 -2.36 11.69
N ALA A 175 -0.12 -3.47 12.33
CA ALA A 175 0.24 -4.71 11.66
C ALA A 175 -0.58 -5.88 12.22
N LEU A 176 -0.97 -6.79 11.33
CA LEU A 176 -1.43 -8.11 11.76
C LEU A 176 -0.19 -8.96 12.03
N THR A 177 0.01 -9.35 13.29
CA THR A 177 1.16 -10.16 13.70
C THR A 177 0.76 -11.62 13.80
N PHE A 178 1.52 -12.51 13.17
CA PHE A 178 1.41 -13.94 13.33
C PHE A 178 2.63 -14.43 14.12
N ASP A 179 2.39 -15.02 15.28
CA ASP A 179 3.42 -15.70 16.07
C ASP A 179 3.36 -17.20 15.80
N PHE A 180 4.51 -17.79 15.47
CA PHE A 180 4.67 -19.21 15.19
C PHE A 180 5.28 -19.99 16.37
N GLY A 181 5.45 -19.35 17.53
CA GLY A 181 6.07 -19.96 18.72
C GLY A 181 5.23 -21.04 19.40
N ASP A 182 3.90 -20.92 19.38
CA ASP A 182 3.00 -21.94 19.94
C ASP A 182 2.67 -23.01 18.90
N PHE A 183 3.23 -24.19 19.11
CA PHE A 183 2.95 -25.38 18.30
C PHE A 183 1.50 -25.82 18.55
N PHE A 184 0.56 -25.36 17.72
CA PHE A 184 -0.78 -25.93 17.72
C PHE A 184 -0.67 -27.40 17.25
N PRO A 185 -1.08 -28.40 18.04
CA PRO A 185 -1.22 -29.75 17.52
C PRO A 185 -2.25 -29.66 16.38
N ASN A 186 -1.77 -29.84 15.15
CA ASN A 186 -2.64 -29.85 13.99
C ASN A 186 -3.51 -31.11 14.05
N GLU A 187 -4.68 -31.03 14.69
CA GLU A 187 -5.73 -32.05 14.53
C GLU A 187 -6.40 -31.85 13.16
N PHE A 188 -5.67 -32.22 12.10
CA PHE A 188 -6.15 -32.15 10.71
C PHE A 188 -7.45 -32.92 10.50
N ASP A 189 -7.72 -33.93 11.33
CA ASP A 189 -8.89 -34.79 11.26
C ASP A 189 -10.20 -34.08 11.65
N GLN A 190 -10.14 -32.93 12.34
CA GLN A 190 -11.35 -32.17 12.75
C GLN A 190 -11.83 -31.15 11.71
N PHE A 191 -11.02 -30.81 10.69
CA PHE A 191 -11.28 -29.61 9.87
C PHE A 191 -11.58 -29.83 8.38
N PHE A 192 -11.55 -31.07 7.85
CA PHE A 192 -11.64 -31.25 6.40
C PHE A 192 -12.61 -32.35 5.95
N VAL A 193 -13.78 -31.93 5.46
CA VAL A 193 -14.24 -32.47 4.17
C VAL A 193 -13.53 -31.63 3.11
N PRO A 194 -12.61 -32.18 2.31
CA PRO A 194 -11.83 -31.40 1.36
C PRO A 194 -12.74 -30.80 0.28
N GLN A 195 -13.06 -29.52 0.43
CA GLN A 195 -13.58 -28.71 -0.66
C GLN A 195 -12.42 -27.95 -1.28
N ILE A 196 -11.91 -28.44 -2.41
CA ILE A 196 -10.90 -27.72 -3.19
C ILE A 196 -11.61 -26.56 -3.89
N GLN A 197 -11.57 -25.38 -3.27
CA GLN A 197 -11.97 -24.14 -3.92
C GLN A 197 -10.75 -23.24 -4.04
N ASN A 198 -10.39 -22.88 -5.27
CA ASN A 198 -9.38 -21.86 -5.52
C ASN A 198 -9.91 -20.52 -5.02
N LYS A 199 -9.48 -20.08 -3.83
CA LYS A 199 -9.70 -18.71 -3.35
C LYS A 199 -8.52 -17.86 -3.80
N ILE A 200 -8.79 -16.89 -4.66
CA ILE A 200 -7.81 -15.86 -5.01
C ILE A 200 -7.62 -14.98 -3.77
N LEU A 201 -6.38 -14.77 -3.33
CA LEU A 201 -6.08 -13.83 -2.26
C LEU A 201 -6.52 -12.43 -2.71
N SER A 202 -7.37 -11.77 -1.92
CA SER A 202 -7.76 -10.38 -2.12
C SER A 202 -6.96 -9.47 -1.19
N TYR A 203 -7.19 -8.16 -1.27
CA TYR A 203 -6.62 -7.16 -0.36
C TYR A 203 -7.73 -6.52 0.50
N PRO A 204 -7.37 -5.88 1.63
CA PRO A 204 -8.35 -5.23 2.50
C PRO A 204 -9.08 -4.09 1.79
N ILE A 205 -10.41 -4.13 1.83
CA ILE A 205 -11.29 -3.13 1.21
C ILE A 205 -12.04 -2.28 2.24
N TYR A 206 -11.77 -2.47 3.52
CA TYR A 206 -12.33 -1.71 4.63
C TYR A 206 -11.17 -1.17 5.48
N SER A 207 -11.23 0.10 5.85
CA SER A 207 -10.22 0.76 6.72
C SER A 207 -10.77 1.19 8.07
N GLN A 208 -12.08 1.39 8.20
CA GLN A 208 -12.72 1.74 9.47
C GLN A 208 -14.01 0.92 9.68
N ALA A 209 -14.35 0.68 10.94
CA ALA A 209 -15.67 0.24 11.33
C ALA A 209 -16.42 1.44 11.93
N ARG A 210 -17.52 1.88 11.30
CA ARG A 210 -18.39 2.93 11.89
C ARG A 210 -19.49 2.24 12.69
N VAL A 211 -19.96 2.90 13.75
CA VAL A 211 -21.08 2.37 14.57
C VAL A 211 -22.32 2.10 13.71
N ALA A 212 -22.55 2.92 12.67
CA ALA A 212 -23.61 2.71 11.69
C ALA A 212 -23.48 1.37 10.95
N ASP A 213 -22.26 0.93 10.63
CA ASP A 213 -21.97 -0.33 9.93
C ASP A 213 -22.19 -1.56 10.84
N LEU A 214 -22.17 -1.36 12.17
CA LEU A 214 -22.38 -2.39 13.18
C LEU A 214 -23.86 -2.57 13.57
N THR A 215 -24.76 -1.69 13.12
CA THR A 215 -26.18 -1.69 13.54
C THR A 215 -26.95 -2.95 13.14
N THR A 216 -26.51 -3.64 12.08
CA THR A 216 -27.08 -4.91 11.60
C THR A 216 -26.28 -6.14 12.03
N SER A 217 -25.16 -5.93 12.74
CA SER A 217 -24.19 -6.98 13.12
C SER A 217 -24.44 -7.56 14.52
N VAL A 218 -25.54 -7.16 15.18
CA VAL A 218 -25.90 -7.64 16.51
C VAL A 218 -26.45 -9.05 16.37
N ASP A 219 -25.71 -10.04 16.88
CA ASP A 219 -26.27 -11.36 17.18
C ASP A 219 -27.52 -11.14 18.06
N LYS A 220 -28.66 -11.74 17.66
CA LYS A 220 -29.90 -11.67 18.43
C LYS A 220 -29.75 -12.19 19.87
N ASN A 221 -28.67 -12.91 20.19
CA ASN A 221 -28.48 -13.55 21.48
C ASN A 221 -27.37 -12.95 22.37
N GLY A 222 -26.48 -12.10 21.86
CA GLY A 222 -25.55 -11.33 22.70
C GLY A 222 -24.79 -12.13 23.78
N GLU A 223 -24.38 -13.37 23.47
CA GLU A 223 -23.40 -14.14 24.27
C GLU A 223 -22.01 -14.05 23.64
#